data_AF-A0A4S8KNH7-F1
#
_entry.id   AF-A0A4S8KNH7-F1
#
_cell.length_a   1.000
_cell.length_b   1.000
_cell.length_c   1.000
_cell.angle_alpha   90.00
_cell.angle_beta   90.00
_cell.angle_gamma   90.00
#
_symmetry.space_group_name_H-M   'P 1'
#
loop_
_entity.id
_entity.type
_entity.pdbx_description
1 polymer ?
#
loop_
_entity_poly.entity_id
_entity_poly.type
_entity_poly.pdbx_seq_one_letter_code
_entity_poly.pdbx_strand_id
1 'polypeptide(L)'
;MSGLICSICRMRGKNLIFNTDRSQWTRRDVEKLRHWANAYRNANTLAERKAIFDDHGVRWSSLWLLEYWDPTRMLVIDTMHCILEGVVHYHCRYVLRLFAAAPQLSADGFKHAYDYPWIPYDVEVAPSGCNLEEKHVPLVAKIQEVLCLSLKGDKAMTLDQVWTRLDNQGTRDALRFVAHTLDLPVRLDGVCETVKTLYVQRGKRKAKHPDRVQFPSGQFVATKKNHYIALLLDWRLNQALSSEAHIIRTGTPETLAHIQHVIRETTTPSWLNSVPKNYGEAKAGSIKADEWRTLSTVYLPIALITLWGDNDGFAPPEDNSEPGYLLKALDHTMALFQATVITCRYTMTTSRVIAVRDYLESWVKDLRTLFPHSRGVWRPNIHAAGHIYDFLLLYGPVISWWCFPFERLIGALQKINTNDHIGGRCPFLIS
;
A
#
# COMPACT_ATOMS: atom_id res chain seq x y z
N MET A 1 9.91 2.07 18.11
CA MET A 1 9.45 1.51 16.82
C MET A 1 10.49 0.56 16.35
N SER A 2 10.06 -0.65 16.03
CA SER A 2 10.90 -1.51 15.22
C SER A 2 11.16 -0.85 13.87
N GLY A 3 12.38 -0.37 13.64
CA GLY A 3 12.83 0.08 12.33
C GLY A 3 13.13 -1.08 11.37
N LEU A 4 12.91 -2.33 11.75
CA LEU A 4 13.16 -3.50 10.90
C LEU A 4 12.15 -3.57 9.75
N ILE A 5 12.67 -3.70 8.54
CA ILE A 5 11.86 -3.87 7.32
C ILE A 5 12.00 -5.25 6.69
N CYS A 6 12.95 -6.07 7.16
CA CYS A 6 13.28 -7.37 6.58
C CYS A 6 13.69 -8.39 7.65
N SER A 7 13.26 -9.64 7.50
CA SER A 7 13.69 -10.77 8.33
C SER A 7 15.02 -11.38 7.87
N ILE A 8 15.47 -11.10 6.64
CA ILE A 8 16.64 -11.75 6.01
C ILE A 8 17.89 -10.87 6.08
N CYS A 9 17.75 -9.58 5.80
CA CYS A 9 18.87 -8.63 5.78
C CYS A 9 18.78 -7.62 6.93
N ARG A 10 19.86 -6.87 7.14
CA ARG A 10 20.00 -5.90 8.22
C ARG A 10 19.40 -4.53 7.90
N MET A 11 18.76 -4.35 6.74
CA MET A 11 18.20 -3.05 6.36
C MET A 11 17.13 -2.59 7.36
N ARG A 12 17.18 -1.28 7.66
CA ARG A 12 16.31 -0.60 8.62
C ARG A 12 15.84 0.74 8.10
N GLY A 13 14.62 1.10 8.45
CA GLY A 13 13.99 2.36 8.07
C GLY A 13 13.11 2.22 6.83
N LYS A 14 11.89 2.75 6.92
CA LYS A 14 10.89 2.69 5.84
C LYS A 14 11.42 3.31 4.53
N ASN A 15 12.31 4.30 4.62
CA ASN A 15 12.98 4.95 3.49
C ASN A 15 13.83 3.99 2.63
N LEU A 16 14.32 2.89 3.18
CA LEU A 16 15.17 1.91 2.46
C LEU A 16 14.38 0.80 1.75
N ILE A 17 13.04 0.78 1.84
CA ILE A 17 12.21 -0.26 1.19
C ILE A 17 12.42 -0.34 -0.33
N PHE A 18 12.75 0.80 -0.96
CA PHE A 18 12.92 0.91 -2.42
C PHE A 18 14.39 0.90 -2.84
N ASN A 19 15.32 0.70 -1.91
CA ASN A 19 16.74 0.59 -2.23
C ASN A 19 16.96 -0.71 -3.01
N THR A 20 17.49 -0.63 -4.24
CA THR A 20 17.83 -1.79 -5.07
C THR A 20 19.32 -2.16 -5.00
N ASP A 21 20.14 -1.38 -4.30
CA ASP A 21 21.58 -1.62 -4.12
C ASP A 21 21.84 -2.80 -3.18
N ARG A 22 22.04 -3.97 -3.78
CA ARG A 22 22.25 -5.24 -3.08
C ARG A 22 23.52 -5.29 -2.25
N SER A 23 24.51 -4.45 -2.53
CA SER A 23 25.74 -4.41 -1.71
C SER A 23 25.42 -4.01 -0.26
N GLN A 24 24.31 -3.30 -0.05
CA GLN A 24 23.84 -2.87 1.27
C GLN A 24 22.96 -3.91 1.97
N TRP A 25 22.56 -4.96 1.26
CA TRP A 25 21.60 -5.97 1.75
C TRP A 25 22.32 -7.08 2.54
N THR A 26 23.14 -6.68 3.51
CA THR A 26 23.91 -7.61 4.33
C THR A 26 22.98 -8.53 5.12
N ARG A 27 23.18 -9.84 4.98
CA ARG A 27 22.40 -10.86 5.68
C ARG A 27 22.51 -10.72 7.20
N ARG A 28 21.44 -11.08 7.91
CA ARG A 28 21.43 -11.09 9.37
C ARG A 28 22.33 -12.22 9.90
N ASP A 29 22.90 -11.97 11.07
CA ASP A 29 23.77 -12.94 11.74
C ASP A 29 22.92 -13.95 12.51
N VAL A 30 23.04 -15.23 12.15
CA VAL A 30 22.24 -16.32 12.70
C VAL A 30 22.52 -16.53 14.19
N GLU A 31 23.77 -16.39 14.62
CA GLU A 31 24.14 -16.55 16.03
C GLU A 31 23.57 -15.43 16.88
N LYS A 32 23.58 -14.20 16.36
CA LYS A 32 22.89 -13.08 17.02
C LYS A 32 21.38 -13.33 17.08
N LEU A 33 20.76 -13.82 16.01
CA LEU A 33 19.34 -14.15 16.02
C LEU A 33 19.01 -15.24 17.06
N ARG A 34 19.85 -16.28 17.16
CA ARG A 34 19.72 -17.37 18.14
C ARG A 34 19.85 -16.85 19.57
N HIS A 35 20.82 -15.97 19.83
CA HIS A 35 20.98 -15.29 21.11
C HIS A 35 19.69 -14.54 21.51
N TRP A 36 19.16 -13.69 20.62
CA TRP A 36 17.95 -12.91 20.90
C TRP A 36 16.68 -13.76 20.97
N ALA A 37 16.60 -14.86 20.23
CA ALA A 37 15.50 -15.83 20.37
C ALA A 37 15.51 -16.51 21.74
N ASN A 38 16.68 -16.88 22.26
CA ASN A 38 16.83 -17.41 23.62
C ASN A 38 16.49 -16.36 24.68
N ALA A 39 16.93 -15.11 24.49
CA ALA A 39 16.55 -14.00 25.36
C ALA A 39 15.03 -13.81 25.38
N TYR A 40 14.37 -13.86 24.21
CA TYR A 40 12.91 -13.79 24.10
C TYR A 40 12.22 -14.93 24.87
N ARG A 41 12.76 -16.17 24.80
CA ARG A 41 12.24 -17.32 25.55
C ARG A 41 12.32 -17.09 27.05
N ASN A 42 13.49 -16.66 27.51
CA ASN A 42 13.83 -16.53 28.93
C ASN A 42 13.31 -15.23 29.57
N ALA A 43 12.83 -14.28 28.76
CA ALA A 43 12.20 -13.06 29.22
C ALA A 43 11.00 -13.37 30.14
N ASN A 44 10.97 -12.70 31.29
CA ASN A 44 10.00 -12.96 32.35
C ASN A 44 8.68 -12.22 32.11
N THR A 45 8.69 -11.20 31.26
CA THR A 45 7.51 -10.34 31.02
C THR A 45 7.17 -10.25 29.54
N LEU A 46 5.88 -10.03 29.25
CA LEU A 46 5.42 -9.77 27.88
C LEU A 46 6.00 -8.46 27.33
N ALA A 47 6.25 -7.46 28.19
CA ALA A 47 6.86 -6.20 27.81
C ALA A 47 8.30 -6.39 27.33
N GLU A 48 9.09 -7.18 28.05
CA GLU A 48 10.46 -7.54 27.66
C GLU A 48 10.50 -8.32 26.34
N ARG A 49 9.61 -9.32 26.18
CA ARG A 49 9.44 -10.04 24.92
C ARG A 49 9.11 -9.11 23.76
N LYS A 50 8.21 -8.14 23.99
CA LYS A 50 7.84 -7.15 22.98
C LYS A 50 9.04 -6.26 22.62
N ALA A 51 9.79 -5.77 23.59
CA ALA A 51 10.99 -4.96 23.35
C ALA A 51 12.03 -5.72 22.53
N ILE A 52 12.32 -6.99 22.88
CA ILE A 52 13.25 -7.84 22.11
C ILE A 52 12.75 -8.03 20.68
N PHE A 53 11.45 -8.30 20.48
CA PHE A 53 10.90 -8.46 19.14
C PHE A 53 10.94 -7.15 18.35
N ASP A 54 10.67 -6.01 18.97
CA ASP A 54 10.71 -4.73 18.29
C ASP A 54 12.16 -4.37 17.87
N ASP A 55 13.13 -4.61 18.75
CA ASP A 55 14.53 -4.27 18.48
C ASP A 55 15.25 -5.29 17.60
N HIS A 56 14.86 -6.57 17.65
CA HIS A 56 15.58 -7.65 16.96
C HIS A 56 14.71 -8.47 16.00
N GLY A 57 13.42 -8.23 15.89
CA GLY A 57 12.54 -8.87 14.90
C GLY A 57 12.57 -10.41 14.95
N VAL A 58 12.80 -11.00 16.12
CA VAL A 58 12.90 -12.46 16.30
C VAL A 58 12.10 -12.91 17.51
N ARG A 59 11.49 -14.09 17.39
CA ARG A 59 10.77 -14.77 18.47
C ARG A 59 11.37 -16.16 18.70
N TRP A 60 11.16 -16.69 19.89
CA TRP A 60 11.45 -18.09 20.17
C TRP A 60 10.52 -19.02 19.38
N SER A 61 11.06 -20.16 18.98
CA SER A 61 10.39 -21.30 18.34
C SER A 61 11.24 -22.55 18.63
N SER A 62 10.62 -23.73 18.68
CA SER A 62 11.34 -25.00 18.83
C SER A 62 12.35 -25.26 17.71
N LEU A 63 12.20 -24.62 16.54
CA LEU A 63 13.17 -24.69 15.44
C LEU A 63 14.58 -24.23 15.86
N TRP A 64 14.69 -23.33 16.84
CA TRP A 64 16.00 -22.90 17.37
C TRP A 64 16.73 -24.00 18.15
N LEU A 65 16.09 -25.14 18.45
CA LEU A 65 16.79 -26.31 18.99
C LEU A 65 17.63 -27.03 17.93
N LEU A 66 17.35 -26.80 16.64
CA LEU A 66 18.13 -27.38 15.55
C LEU A 66 19.39 -26.54 15.33
N GLU A 67 20.57 -27.15 15.43
CA GLU A 67 21.85 -26.46 15.28
C GLU A 67 21.99 -25.82 13.90
N TYR A 68 21.49 -26.50 12.86
CA TYR A 68 21.55 -26.03 11.47
C TYR A 68 20.49 -24.97 11.12
N TRP A 69 19.57 -24.64 12.03
CA TRP A 69 18.48 -23.71 11.73
C TRP A 69 19.02 -22.31 11.42
N ASP A 70 18.80 -21.86 10.18
CA ASP A 70 19.10 -20.52 9.70
C ASP A 70 17.82 -19.92 9.10
N PRO A 71 17.07 -19.08 9.83
CA PRO A 71 15.83 -18.49 9.31
C PRO A 71 16.09 -17.52 8.15
N THR A 72 17.31 -17.01 7.96
CA THR A 72 17.62 -16.11 6.83
C THR A 72 17.71 -16.86 5.50
N ARG A 73 17.78 -18.20 5.55
CA ARG A 73 17.83 -19.10 4.40
C ARG A 73 16.64 -20.05 4.34
N MET A 74 16.14 -20.48 5.51
CA MET A 74 15.16 -21.56 5.62
C MET A 74 13.73 -21.05 5.84
N LEU A 75 13.56 -19.77 6.22
CA LEU A 75 12.25 -19.13 6.24
C LEU A 75 12.03 -18.40 4.92
N VAL A 76 11.55 -19.15 3.92
CA VAL A 76 11.33 -18.62 2.57
C VAL A 76 10.31 -17.48 2.57
N ILE A 77 10.55 -16.48 1.73
CA ILE A 77 9.55 -15.45 1.44
C ILE A 77 8.53 -16.07 0.51
N ASP A 78 7.39 -16.45 1.05
CA ASP A 78 6.31 -17.02 0.24
C ASP A 78 5.90 -16.03 -0.88
N THR A 79 6.07 -16.48 -2.12
CA THR A 79 5.81 -15.66 -3.31
C THR A 79 4.34 -15.40 -3.53
N MET A 80 3.45 -16.27 -3.01
CA MET A 80 2.01 -16.07 -3.16
C MET A 80 1.60 -14.78 -2.43
N HIS A 81 1.97 -14.65 -1.16
CA HIS A 81 1.73 -13.44 -0.39
C HIS A 81 2.65 -12.28 -0.78
N CYS A 82 3.92 -12.56 -1.14
CA CYS A 82 4.87 -11.52 -1.45
C CYS A 82 4.60 -10.87 -2.82
N ILE A 83 4.54 -11.68 -3.89
CA ILE A 83 4.37 -11.21 -5.26
C ILE A 83 2.91 -11.04 -5.61
N LEU A 84 2.06 -12.06 -5.46
CA LEU A 84 0.69 -12.01 -6.01
C LEU A 84 -0.22 -11.08 -5.18
N GLU A 85 -0.39 -11.39 -3.89
CA GLU A 85 -1.24 -10.58 -2.99
C GLU A 85 -0.54 -9.33 -2.45
N GLY A 86 0.79 -9.29 -2.56
CA GLY A 86 1.61 -8.17 -2.14
C GLY A 86 1.86 -7.18 -3.27
N VAL A 87 2.85 -7.48 -4.11
CA VAL A 87 3.38 -6.55 -5.11
C VAL A 87 2.44 -6.36 -6.31
N VAL A 88 1.92 -7.43 -6.92
CA VAL A 88 1.01 -7.38 -8.07
C VAL A 88 -0.32 -6.75 -7.67
N HIS A 89 -0.92 -7.19 -6.56
CA HIS A 89 -2.11 -6.55 -6.01
C HIS A 89 -1.89 -5.05 -5.76
N TYR A 90 -0.77 -4.67 -5.11
CA TYR A 90 -0.41 -3.27 -4.89
C TYR A 90 -0.25 -2.49 -6.21
N HIS A 91 0.45 -3.07 -7.18
CA HIS A 91 0.67 -2.44 -8.48
C HIS A 91 -0.67 -2.20 -9.20
N CYS A 92 -1.49 -3.22 -9.35
CA CYS A 92 -2.77 -3.11 -10.05
C CYS A 92 -3.76 -2.19 -9.33
N ARG A 93 -3.92 -2.35 -8.00
CA ARG A 93 -4.94 -1.59 -7.24
C ARG A 93 -4.49 -0.19 -6.87
N TYR A 94 -3.23 0.02 -6.51
CA TYR A 94 -2.77 1.31 -5.98
C TYR A 94 -1.95 2.10 -6.99
N VAL A 95 -1.00 1.46 -7.67
CA VAL A 95 -0.13 2.15 -8.64
C VAL A 95 -0.93 2.52 -9.88
N LEU A 96 -1.55 1.53 -10.52
CA LEU A 96 -2.38 1.74 -11.73
C LEU A 96 -3.81 2.19 -11.43
N ARG A 97 -4.24 2.08 -10.17
CA ARG A 97 -5.61 2.43 -9.72
C ARG A 97 -6.72 1.69 -10.50
N LEU A 98 -6.52 0.40 -10.82
CA LEU A 98 -7.47 -0.42 -11.57
C LEU A 98 -8.61 -0.95 -10.67
N PHE A 99 -9.49 -0.05 -10.23
CA PHE A 99 -10.71 -0.40 -9.50
C PHE A 99 -11.80 0.65 -9.72
N ALA A 100 -13.07 0.25 -9.67
CA ALA A 100 -14.21 1.09 -10.06
C ALA A 100 -14.37 2.37 -9.19
N ALA A 101 -13.81 2.38 -7.98
CA ALA A 101 -13.79 3.57 -7.12
C ALA A 101 -12.61 4.52 -7.39
N ALA A 102 -11.83 4.29 -8.46
CA ALA A 102 -10.75 5.18 -8.88
C ALA A 102 -11.06 5.92 -10.18
N PRO A 103 -11.95 6.91 -10.18
CA PRO A 103 -11.71 8.01 -11.09
C PRO A 103 -10.47 8.78 -10.58
N GLN A 104 -9.76 9.50 -11.45
CA GLN A 104 -8.90 10.64 -11.07
C GLN A 104 -9.72 11.83 -10.49
N LEU A 105 -10.92 11.50 -10.05
CA LEU A 105 -11.89 12.31 -9.36
C LEU A 105 -12.14 11.58 -8.03
N SER A 106 -12.28 12.29 -6.92
CA SER A 106 -12.77 11.69 -5.67
C SER A 106 -14.06 10.90 -5.93
N ALA A 107 -14.48 10.02 -5.02
CA ALA A 107 -15.77 9.31 -5.11
C ALA A 107 -16.98 10.23 -5.47
N ASP A 108 -16.91 11.51 -5.10
CA ASP A 108 -17.91 12.53 -5.35
C ASP A 108 -17.66 13.39 -6.62
N GLY A 109 -16.74 12.99 -7.50
CA GLY A 109 -16.52 13.63 -8.80
C GLY A 109 -15.53 14.82 -8.86
N PHE A 110 -14.72 15.06 -7.82
CA PHE A 110 -13.76 16.20 -7.78
C PHE A 110 -12.34 15.86 -8.22
N LYS A 111 -11.73 16.69 -9.07
CA LYS A 111 -10.35 16.51 -9.58
C LYS A 111 -9.31 16.61 -8.46
N HIS A 112 -8.28 15.78 -8.49
CA HIS A 112 -7.09 15.96 -7.64
C HIS A 112 -6.20 17.09 -8.15
N ALA A 113 -5.68 17.90 -7.23
CA ALA A 113 -4.69 18.93 -7.52
C ALA A 113 -3.32 18.30 -7.71
N TYR A 114 -2.82 17.54 -6.73
CA TYR A 114 -1.49 16.94 -6.69
C TYR A 114 -1.50 15.74 -5.76
N ASP A 115 -0.53 14.85 -5.91
CA ASP A 115 -0.23 13.82 -4.91
C ASP A 115 0.73 14.37 -3.85
N TYR A 116 0.49 14.04 -2.58
CA TYR A 116 1.34 14.44 -1.47
C TYR A 116 1.82 13.19 -0.70
N PRO A 117 3.10 13.13 -0.26
CA PRO A 117 3.65 11.97 0.44
C PRO A 117 3.19 11.93 1.90
N TRP A 118 1.91 11.63 2.10
CA TRP A 118 1.29 11.59 3.41
C TRP A 118 1.90 10.52 4.32
N ILE A 119 2.03 10.85 5.60
CA ILE A 119 2.43 9.90 6.64
C ILE A 119 1.14 9.23 7.16
N PRO A 120 1.00 7.89 7.07
CA PRO A 120 -0.13 7.20 7.66
C PRO A 120 -0.09 7.30 9.18
N TYR A 121 -1.24 7.17 9.84
CA TYR A 121 -1.27 7.17 11.31
C TYR A 121 -0.40 6.05 11.87
N ASP A 122 0.48 6.43 12.79
CA ASP A 122 1.34 5.53 13.52
C ASP A 122 1.56 6.09 14.92
N VAL A 123 1.43 5.24 15.94
CA VAL A 123 1.36 5.68 17.35
C VAL A 123 2.63 6.41 17.77
N GLU A 124 3.80 6.02 17.25
CA GLU A 124 5.05 6.69 17.64
C GLU A 124 5.43 7.87 16.75
N VAL A 125 4.73 8.06 15.63
CA VAL A 125 4.84 9.31 14.84
C VAL A 125 3.78 10.32 15.30
N ALA A 126 2.78 9.87 16.07
CA ALA A 126 1.75 10.72 16.59
C ALA A 126 2.30 11.65 17.69
N PRO A 127 1.85 12.92 17.72
CA PRO A 127 2.29 13.84 18.76
C PRO A 127 1.76 13.42 20.14
N SER A 128 2.47 13.78 21.20
CA SER A 128 2.11 13.43 22.58
C SER A 128 0.64 13.75 22.90
N GLY A 129 -0.10 12.75 23.38
CA GLY A 129 -1.53 12.85 23.68
C GLY A 129 -2.45 12.78 22.46
N CYS A 130 -1.98 12.33 21.30
CA CYS A 130 -2.78 12.10 20.10
C CYS A 130 -2.86 10.59 19.82
N ASN A 131 -3.72 9.89 20.56
CA ASN A 131 -3.94 8.45 20.36
C ASN A 131 -5.28 8.21 19.68
N LEU A 132 -5.25 7.75 18.43
CA LEU A 132 -6.46 7.46 17.66
C LEU A 132 -6.91 6.04 17.95
N GLU A 133 -8.19 5.90 18.29
CA GLU A 133 -8.85 4.59 18.25
C GLU A 133 -8.78 4.01 16.84
N GLU A 134 -8.63 2.70 16.73
CA GLU A 134 -8.48 1.98 15.45
C GLU A 134 -9.58 2.32 14.44
N LYS A 135 -10.82 2.48 14.91
CA LYS A 135 -11.97 2.89 14.08
C LYS A 135 -11.84 4.28 13.46
N HIS A 136 -11.01 5.16 14.03
CA HIS A 136 -10.78 6.52 13.56
C HIS A 136 -9.53 6.64 12.67
N VAL A 137 -8.67 5.61 12.62
CA VAL A 137 -7.48 5.60 11.76
C VAL A 137 -7.82 5.82 10.28
N PRO A 138 -8.88 5.21 9.70
CA PRO A 138 -9.26 5.47 8.31
C PRO A 138 -9.63 6.94 8.02
N LEU A 139 -9.99 7.73 9.03
CA LEU A 139 -10.33 9.14 8.86
C LEU A 139 -9.12 10.01 8.49
N VAL A 140 -7.91 9.61 8.92
CA VAL A 140 -6.67 10.29 8.55
C VAL A 140 -6.47 10.26 7.04
N ALA A 141 -6.66 9.10 6.40
CA ALA A 141 -6.56 8.96 4.96
C ALA A 141 -7.60 9.83 4.22
N LYS A 142 -8.83 9.93 4.73
CA LYS A 142 -9.87 10.78 4.15
C LYS A 142 -9.53 12.27 4.22
N ILE A 143 -8.99 12.73 5.36
CA ILE A 143 -8.52 14.11 5.52
C ILE A 143 -7.41 14.42 4.50
N GLN A 144 -6.43 13.53 4.40
CA GLN A 144 -5.29 13.65 3.50
C GLN A 144 -5.73 13.70 2.04
N GLU A 145 -6.69 12.87 1.64
CA GLU A 145 -7.30 12.89 0.31
C GLU A 145 -7.96 14.23 -0.01
N VAL A 146 -8.78 14.76 0.91
CA VAL A 146 -9.50 16.04 0.73
C VAL A 146 -8.52 17.20 0.53
N LEU A 147 -7.39 17.19 1.23
CA LEU A 147 -6.33 18.19 1.11
C LEU A 147 -5.54 18.09 -0.21
N CYS A 148 -5.73 17.03 -0.99
CA CYS A 148 -5.14 16.87 -2.32
C CYS A 148 -6.11 17.25 -3.43
N LEU A 149 -7.34 17.68 -3.15
CA LEU A 149 -8.33 18.03 -4.18
C LEU A 149 -8.09 19.42 -4.77
N SER A 150 -8.43 19.58 -6.05
CA SER A 150 -8.30 20.82 -6.80
C SER A 150 -9.25 21.88 -6.27
N LEU A 151 -8.74 23.11 -6.14
CA LEU A 151 -9.50 24.31 -5.77
C LEU A 151 -9.76 25.24 -6.97
N LYS A 152 -9.30 24.88 -8.17
CA LYS A 152 -9.42 25.70 -9.38
C LYS A 152 -9.57 24.85 -10.64
N GLY A 153 -10.55 25.18 -11.47
CA GLY A 153 -10.83 24.52 -12.75
C GLY A 153 -12.17 23.77 -12.76
N ASP A 154 -12.43 23.03 -13.83
CA ASP A 154 -13.61 22.15 -13.88
C ASP A 154 -13.51 21.04 -12.82
N LYS A 155 -14.64 20.68 -12.23
CA LYS A 155 -14.75 19.68 -11.14
C LYS A 155 -13.82 19.96 -9.94
N ALA A 156 -13.56 21.24 -9.63
CA ALA A 156 -12.83 21.66 -8.43
C ALA A 156 -13.76 21.82 -7.21
N MET A 157 -13.21 21.65 -6.01
CA MET A 157 -13.90 21.95 -4.75
C MET A 157 -13.78 23.42 -4.38
N THR A 158 -14.82 23.98 -3.76
CA THR A 158 -14.71 25.27 -3.07
C THR A 158 -14.08 25.09 -1.69
N LEU A 159 -13.51 26.17 -1.16
CA LEU A 159 -12.90 26.18 0.16
C LEU A 159 -13.92 25.83 1.28
N ASP A 160 -15.17 26.24 1.12
CA ASP A 160 -16.27 25.90 2.05
C ASP A 160 -16.66 24.42 2.00
N GLN A 161 -16.61 23.80 0.80
CA GLN A 161 -16.81 22.36 0.65
C GLN A 161 -15.67 21.57 1.30
N VAL A 162 -14.41 22.02 1.14
CA VAL A 162 -13.25 21.41 1.80
C VAL A 162 -13.41 21.48 3.31
N TRP A 163 -13.76 22.65 3.84
CA TRP A 163 -14.07 22.81 5.27
C TRP A 163 -15.12 21.81 5.72
N THR A 164 -16.25 21.74 5.01
CA THR A 164 -17.38 20.89 5.38
C THR A 164 -16.99 19.41 5.40
N ARG A 165 -16.17 18.96 4.46
CA ARG A 165 -15.66 17.59 4.46
C ARG A 165 -14.74 17.31 5.64
N LEU A 166 -13.79 18.20 5.92
CA LEU A 166 -12.90 18.04 7.07
C LEU A 166 -13.69 18.06 8.39
N ASP A 167 -14.73 18.88 8.49
CA ASP A 167 -15.62 18.93 9.65
C ASP A 167 -16.51 17.67 9.76
N ASN A 168 -16.92 17.05 8.67
CA ASN A 168 -17.74 15.84 8.74
C ASN A 168 -16.88 14.56 8.93
N GLN A 169 -15.70 14.52 8.33
CA GLN A 169 -14.87 13.32 8.23
C GLN A 169 -13.80 13.25 9.34
N GLY A 170 -13.30 14.37 9.85
CA GLY A 170 -12.19 14.37 10.80
C GLY A 170 -12.61 14.39 12.26
N THR A 171 -12.05 13.54 13.11
CA THR A 171 -12.02 13.80 14.56
C THR A 171 -10.97 14.87 14.87
N ARG A 172 -11.05 15.52 16.04
CA ARG A 172 -10.04 16.50 16.47
C ARG A 172 -8.63 15.91 16.39
N ASP A 173 -8.45 14.68 16.89
CA ASP A 173 -7.14 14.05 16.97
C ASP A 173 -6.64 13.60 15.59
N ALA A 174 -7.52 13.21 14.67
CA ALA A 174 -7.12 12.91 13.30
C ALA A 174 -6.64 14.17 12.56
N LEU A 175 -7.35 15.30 12.73
CA LEU A 175 -6.94 16.58 12.15
C LEU A 175 -5.63 17.09 12.78
N ARG A 176 -5.47 16.93 14.10
CA ARG A 176 -4.24 17.27 14.82
C ARG A 176 -3.06 16.42 14.34
N PHE A 177 -3.26 15.13 14.12
CA PHE A 177 -2.24 14.25 13.57
C PHE A 177 -1.80 14.71 12.18
N VAL A 178 -2.73 14.99 11.26
CA VAL A 178 -2.39 15.45 9.91
C VAL A 178 -1.64 16.80 9.96
N ALA A 179 -2.09 17.73 10.79
CA ALA A 179 -1.40 19.01 10.99
C ALA A 179 0.03 18.82 11.53
N HIS A 180 0.23 17.86 12.45
CA HIS A 180 1.56 17.51 12.96
C HIS A 180 2.46 16.89 11.89
N THR A 181 1.93 16.00 11.05
CA THR A 181 2.71 15.38 9.96
C THR A 181 3.12 16.37 8.86
N LEU A 182 2.43 17.50 8.79
CA LEU A 182 2.75 18.62 7.90
C LEU A 182 3.68 19.66 8.57
N ASP A 183 4.10 19.42 9.80
CA ASP A 183 4.91 20.34 10.62
C ASP A 183 4.27 21.74 10.76
N LEU A 184 2.93 21.79 10.84
CA LEU A 184 2.23 23.06 10.95
C LEU A 184 2.39 23.66 12.36
N PRO A 185 2.56 24.99 12.47
CA PRO A 185 2.53 25.65 13.77
C PRO A 185 1.15 25.44 14.39
N VAL A 186 1.12 25.08 15.67
CA VAL A 186 -0.14 24.95 16.42
C VAL A 186 -0.77 26.32 16.73
N ARG A 187 -0.12 27.42 16.33
CA ARG A 187 -0.58 28.79 16.53
C ARG A 187 -1.44 29.25 15.36
N LEU A 188 -2.46 30.06 15.65
CA LEU A 188 -3.43 30.55 14.65
C LEU A 188 -3.12 31.93 14.08
N ASP A 189 -2.07 32.59 14.55
CA ASP A 189 -1.64 33.91 14.15
C ASP A 189 -1.29 34.01 12.66
N GLY A 190 -0.64 32.97 12.13
CA GLY A 190 -0.23 32.89 10.72
C GLY A 190 -1.33 32.60 9.69
N VAL A 191 -2.57 32.32 10.12
CA VAL A 191 -3.66 31.94 9.19
C VAL A 191 -4.09 33.12 8.32
N CYS A 192 -4.24 32.90 7.02
CA CYS A 192 -4.59 33.95 6.05
C CYS A 192 -6.03 34.48 6.23
N GLU A 193 -6.27 35.69 5.72
CA GLU A 193 -7.54 36.41 5.94
C GLU A 193 -8.75 35.71 5.30
N THR A 194 -8.54 35.01 4.18
CA THR A 194 -9.58 34.22 3.51
C THR A 194 -10.12 33.12 4.43
N VAL A 195 -9.23 32.40 5.13
CA VAL A 195 -9.61 31.33 6.06
C VAL A 195 -10.21 31.91 7.34
N LYS A 196 -9.67 33.02 7.86
CA LYS A 196 -10.23 33.74 9.02
C LYS A 196 -11.68 34.18 8.76
N THR A 197 -11.93 34.78 7.60
CA THR A 197 -13.27 35.19 7.17
C THR A 197 -14.22 34.00 7.07
N LEU A 198 -13.79 32.91 6.43
CA LEU A 198 -14.58 31.69 6.29
C LEU A 198 -14.93 31.08 7.66
N TYR A 199 -13.95 31.01 8.58
CA TYR A 199 -14.15 30.54 9.95
C TYR A 199 -15.26 31.32 10.66
N VAL A 200 -15.19 32.65 10.61
CA VAL A 200 -16.16 33.54 11.27
C VAL A 200 -17.55 33.38 10.64
N GLN A 201 -17.63 33.40 9.31
CA GLN A 201 -18.90 33.22 8.59
C GLN A 201 -19.58 31.90 8.96
N ARG A 202 -18.82 30.80 9.01
CA ARG A 202 -19.35 29.49 9.39
C ARG A 202 -19.74 29.42 10.87
N GLY A 203 -18.96 30.03 11.76
CA GLY A 203 -19.28 30.11 13.17
C GLY A 203 -20.58 30.90 13.43
N LYS A 204 -20.80 32.01 12.70
CA LYS A 204 -22.03 32.82 12.79
C LYS A 204 -23.28 32.03 12.41
N ARG A 205 -23.21 31.17 11.39
CA ARG A 205 -24.34 30.32 10.96
C ARG A 205 -24.81 29.32 12.02
N LYS A 206 -23.91 28.86 12.90
CA LYS A 206 -24.21 27.85 13.93
C LYS A 206 -24.42 28.45 15.34
N ALA A 207 -24.06 29.73 15.56
CA ALA A 207 -24.05 30.34 16.88
C ALA A 207 -25.39 30.98 17.26
N LYS A 208 -25.81 30.80 18.53
CA LYS A 208 -26.96 31.54 19.11
C LYS A 208 -26.72 33.06 19.19
N HIS A 209 -25.46 33.49 19.26
CA HIS A 209 -25.05 34.90 19.30
C HIS A 209 -23.98 35.19 18.23
N PRO A 210 -24.39 35.51 16.98
CA PRO A 210 -23.47 35.69 15.85
C PRO A 210 -22.42 36.79 16.07
N ASP A 211 -22.76 37.84 16.80
CA ASP A 211 -21.88 39.01 17.00
C ASP A 211 -20.65 38.72 17.85
N ARG A 212 -20.68 37.63 18.63
CA ARG A 212 -19.56 37.19 19.48
C ARG A 212 -18.61 36.22 18.77
N VAL A 213 -18.94 35.80 17.54
CA VAL A 213 -18.08 34.89 16.77
C VAL A 213 -16.97 35.69 16.14
N GLN A 214 -15.76 35.52 16.67
CA GLN A 214 -14.54 36.09 16.12
C GLN A 214 -13.49 35.00 15.95
N PHE A 215 -12.56 35.20 15.02
CA PHE A 215 -11.40 34.34 14.89
C PHE A 215 -10.46 34.56 16.08
N PRO A 216 -9.87 33.50 16.68
CA PRO A 216 -8.96 33.68 17.81
C PRO A 216 -7.78 34.59 17.43
N SER A 217 -7.60 35.69 18.16
CA SER A 217 -6.52 36.66 17.95
C SER A 217 -5.38 36.46 18.96
N GLY A 218 -4.16 36.87 18.59
CA GLY A 218 -2.97 36.76 19.43
C GLY A 218 -2.27 35.39 19.34
N GLN A 219 -1.40 35.09 20.31
CA GLN A 219 -0.60 33.85 20.36
C GLN A 219 -1.43 32.61 20.77
N PHE A 220 -2.63 32.46 20.22
CA PHE A 220 -3.59 31.43 20.58
C PHE A 220 -3.21 30.06 19.98
N VAL A 221 -3.28 29.00 20.78
CA VAL A 221 -2.93 27.62 20.38
C VAL A 221 -4.18 26.83 19.97
N ALA A 222 -4.08 26.05 18.89
CA ALA A 222 -5.15 25.23 18.36
C ALA A 222 -5.56 24.10 19.32
N THR A 223 -6.73 24.25 19.95
CA THR A 223 -7.31 23.26 20.88
C THR A 223 -8.60 22.61 20.35
N LYS A 224 -9.33 23.30 19.47
CA LYS A 224 -10.63 22.85 18.93
C LYS A 224 -10.47 22.29 17.53
N LYS A 225 -11.39 21.42 17.15
CA LYS A 225 -11.48 20.85 15.80
C LYS A 225 -11.40 21.91 14.69
N ASN A 226 -12.20 22.97 14.79
CA ASN A 226 -12.21 24.06 13.80
C ASN A 226 -10.88 24.83 13.71
N HIS A 227 -10.06 24.83 14.76
CA HIS A 227 -8.74 25.46 14.73
C HIS A 227 -7.79 24.66 13.83
N TYR A 228 -7.78 23.33 13.96
CA TYR A 228 -7.00 22.44 13.09
C TYR A 228 -7.49 22.48 11.64
N ILE A 229 -8.80 22.55 11.42
CA ILE A 229 -9.36 22.74 10.08
C ILE A 229 -8.84 24.05 9.46
N ALA A 230 -8.84 25.15 10.20
CA ALA A 230 -8.30 26.43 9.71
C ALA A 230 -6.81 26.32 9.31
N LEU A 231 -5.97 25.68 10.15
CA LEU A 231 -4.55 25.46 9.83
C LEU A 231 -4.35 24.62 8.56
N LEU A 232 -5.13 23.55 8.40
CA LEU A 232 -5.05 22.68 7.23
C LEU A 232 -5.55 23.36 5.95
N LEU A 233 -6.58 24.19 6.04
CA LEU A 233 -7.04 25.01 4.91
C LEU A 233 -6.01 26.05 4.50
N ASP A 234 -5.38 26.71 5.48
CA ASP A 234 -4.33 27.68 5.23
C ASP A 234 -3.15 27.03 4.52
N TRP A 235 -2.68 25.89 5.03
CA TRP A 235 -1.68 25.07 4.36
C TRP A 235 -2.12 24.71 2.93
N ARG A 236 -3.37 24.29 2.73
CA ARG A 236 -3.90 23.93 1.41
C ARG A 236 -3.86 25.11 0.44
N LEU A 237 -4.20 26.32 0.87
CA LEU A 237 -4.15 27.52 0.03
C LEU A 237 -2.72 27.93 -0.34
N ASN A 238 -1.75 27.59 0.51
CA ASN A 238 -0.32 27.77 0.22
C ASN A 238 0.26 26.70 -0.73
N GLN A 239 -0.54 25.68 -1.10
CA GLN A 239 -0.18 24.72 -2.15
C GLN A 239 -0.81 25.12 -3.49
N ALA A 240 -0.30 24.52 -4.58
CA ALA A 240 -0.86 24.72 -5.92
C ALA A 240 -2.37 24.45 -5.92
N LEU A 241 -3.19 25.45 -6.28
CA LEU A 241 -4.66 25.32 -6.33
C LEU A 241 -5.09 24.30 -7.41
N SER A 242 -4.25 24.17 -8.43
CA SER A 242 -4.26 23.14 -9.46
C SER A 242 -2.79 22.82 -9.77
N SER A 243 -2.39 21.55 -9.79
CA SER A 243 -1.01 21.20 -10.17
C SER A 243 -0.90 20.93 -11.66
N GLU A 244 0.27 21.24 -12.20
CA GLU A 244 0.72 20.81 -13.51
C GLU A 244 1.34 19.40 -13.48
N ALA A 245 1.51 18.81 -12.28
CA ALA A 245 1.99 17.45 -12.13
C ALA A 245 1.08 16.49 -12.90
N HIS A 246 1.58 16.00 -14.03
CA HIS A 246 0.86 15.09 -14.90
C HIS A 246 0.64 13.76 -14.17
N ILE A 247 -0.63 13.37 -14.00
CA ILE A 247 -1.00 12.08 -13.45
C ILE A 247 -1.43 11.20 -14.61
N ILE A 248 -0.68 10.13 -14.86
CA ILE A 248 -0.97 9.17 -15.92
C ILE A 248 -2.38 8.59 -15.69
N ARG A 249 -3.24 8.65 -16.72
CA ARG A 249 -4.65 8.24 -16.59
C ARG A 249 -4.83 6.74 -16.79
N THR A 250 -4.17 5.93 -15.97
CA THR A 250 -4.24 4.46 -16.07
C THR A 250 -5.59 3.89 -15.59
N GLY A 251 -6.14 4.39 -14.49
CA GLY A 251 -7.33 3.81 -13.83
C GLY A 251 -8.69 4.28 -14.33
N THR A 252 -8.82 4.72 -15.59
CA THR A 252 -10.09 5.31 -16.07
C THR A 252 -11.25 4.30 -16.14
N PRO A 253 -12.52 4.74 -16.09
CA PRO A 253 -13.67 3.88 -16.37
C PRO A 253 -13.55 3.16 -17.71
N GLU A 254 -12.99 3.83 -18.72
CA GLU A 254 -12.74 3.26 -20.05
C GLU A 254 -11.69 2.14 -19.99
N THR A 255 -10.58 2.35 -19.29
CA THR A 255 -9.58 1.29 -19.05
C THR A 255 -10.21 0.09 -18.36
N LEU A 256 -11.01 0.32 -17.32
CA LEU A 256 -11.62 -0.76 -16.56
C LEU A 256 -12.63 -1.54 -17.40
N ALA A 257 -13.47 -0.83 -18.17
CA ALA A 257 -14.42 -1.43 -19.09
C ALA A 257 -13.71 -2.29 -20.15
N HIS A 258 -12.57 -1.82 -20.67
CA HIS A 258 -11.74 -2.58 -21.61
C HIS A 258 -11.17 -3.85 -20.98
N ILE A 259 -10.61 -3.76 -19.76
CA ILE A 259 -10.12 -4.93 -19.02
C ILE A 259 -11.26 -5.95 -18.80
N GLN A 260 -12.43 -5.50 -18.37
CA GLN A 260 -13.59 -6.36 -18.17
C GLN A 260 -14.10 -6.96 -19.50
N HIS A 261 -14.01 -6.22 -20.61
CA HIS A 261 -14.31 -6.75 -21.94
C HIS A 261 -13.34 -7.87 -22.31
N VAL A 262 -12.03 -7.66 -22.20
CA VAL A 262 -11.01 -8.69 -22.45
C VAL A 262 -11.23 -9.92 -21.58
N ILE A 263 -11.52 -9.76 -20.29
CA ILE A 263 -11.83 -10.90 -19.40
C ILE A 263 -13.05 -11.70 -19.87
N ARG A 264 -14.07 -11.03 -20.43
CA ARG A 264 -15.31 -11.68 -20.90
C ARG A 264 -15.13 -12.41 -22.21
N GLU A 265 -14.38 -11.83 -23.15
CA GLU A 265 -14.25 -12.34 -24.51
C GLU A 265 -13.07 -13.31 -24.72
N THR A 266 -12.05 -13.27 -23.84
CA THR A 266 -10.89 -14.15 -23.98
C THR A 266 -11.30 -15.60 -23.73
N THR A 267 -11.21 -16.42 -24.77
CA THR A 267 -11.36 -17.88 -24.64
C THR A 267 -10.10 -18.46 -24.02
N THR A 268 -10.25 -19.19 -22.92
CA THR A 268 -9.13 -19.79 -22.19
C THR A 268 -9.26 -21.31 -22.08
N PRO A 269 -8.14 -22.05 -21.97
CA PRO A 269 -8.20 -23.48 -21.74
C PRO A 269 -8.88 -23.81 -20.40
N SER A 270 -9.52 -24.98 -20.32
CA SER A 270 -10.29 -25.41 -19.13
C SER A 270 -9.47 -25.55 -17.84
N TRP A 271 -8.14 -25.68 -17.94
CA TRP A 271 -7.25 -25.77 -16.79
C TRP A 271 -6.88 -24.42 -16.19
N LEU A 272 -7.19 -23.29 -16.86
CA LEU A 272 -6.94 -21.97 -16.34
C LEU A 272 -8.11 -21.55 -15.44
N ASN A 273 -7.80 -21.12 -14.22
CA ASN A 273 -8.83 -20.70 -13.28
C ASN A 273 -9.52 -19.41 -13.75
N SER A 274 -10.83 -19.32 -13.49
CA SER A 274 -11.62 -18.16 -13.83
C SER A 274 -11.26 -16.96 -12.95
N VAL A 275 -11.34 -15.76 -13.53
CA VAL A 275 -11.25 -14.48 -12.79
C VAL A 275 -12.61 -13.76 -12.84
N PRO A 276 -12.92 -12.85 -11.90
CA PRO A 276 -14.19 -12.12 -11.91
C PRO A 276 -14.37 -11.28 -13.18
N LYS A 277 -15.47 -11.52 -13.90
CA LYS A 277 -15.82 -10.78 -15.14
C LYS A 277 -16.05 -9.28 -14.91
N ASN A 278 -16.45 -8.91 -13.69
CA ASN A 278 -16.65 -7.54 -13.24
C ASN A 278 -15.46 -7.03 -12.41
N TYR A 279 -14.23 -7.46 -12.76
CA TYR A 279 -12.99 -7.04 -12.11
C TYR A 279 -12.97 -5.53 -11.80
N GLY A 280 -12.50 -5.19 -10.60
CA GLY A 280 -12.41 -3.82 -10.11
C GLY A 280 -13.67 -3.29 -9.42
N GLU A 281 -14.83 -3.90 -9.59
CA GLU A 281 -16.06 -3.52 -8.88
C GLU A 281 -16.11 -4.06 -7.45
N ALA A 282 -16.78 -3.35 -6.54
CA ALA A 282 -16.98 -3.82 -5.16
C ALA A 282 -17.71 -5.19 -5.10
N LYS A 283 -18.63 -5.43 -6.05
CA LYS A 283 -19.38 -6.69 -6.18
C LYS A 283 -18.53 -7.88 -6.62
N ALA A 284 -17.33 -7.66 -7.18
CA ALA A 284 -16.43 -8.74 -7.59
C ALA A 284 -15.79 -9.47 -6.40
N GLY A 285 -15.88 -8.90 -5.19
CA GLY A 285 -15.22 -9.42 -4.01
C GLY A 285 -13.70 -9.22 -4.01
N SER A 286 -13.04 -9.89 -3.07
CA SER A 286 -11.59 -9.88 -2.96
C SER A 286 -10.96 -10.85 -3.96
N ILE A 287 -10.01 -10.35 -4.74
CA ILE A 287 -9.24 -11.15 -5.69
C ILE A 287 -8.22 -11.99 -4.90
N LYS A 288 -8.24 -13.30 -5.11
CA LYS A 288 -7.34 -14.27 -4.47
C LYS A 288 -5.99 -14.33 -5.18
N ALA A 289 -4.97 -14.85 -4.51
CA ALA A 289 -3.64 -15.00 -5.10
C ALA A 289 -3.61 -15.66 -6.50
N ASP A 290 -4.32 -16.77 -6.70
CA ASP A 290 -4.33 -17.47 -7.99
C ASP A 290 -5.03 -16.66 -9.11
N GLU A 291 -6.05 -15.89 -8.74
CA GLU A 291 -6.70 -14.95 -9.65
C GLU A 291 -5.76 -13.79 -9.98
N TRP A 292 -4.96 -13.28 -9.03
CA TRP A 292 -3.92 -12.29 -9.30
C TRP A 292 -2.84 -12.82 -10.25
N ARG A 293 -2.43 -14.09 -10.08
CA ARG A 293 -1.53 -14.75 -11.04
C ARG A 293 -2.14 -14.75 -12.43
N THR A 294 -3.38 -15.19 -12.55
CA THR A 294 -4.06 -15.29 -13.84
C THR A 294 -4.27 -13.91 -14.49
N LEU A 295 -4.67 -12.90 -13.71
CA LEU A 295 -4.81 -11.52 -14.17
C LEU A 295 -3.48 -10.96 -14.69
N SER A 296 -2.41 -11.06 -13.91
CA SER A 296 -1.10 -10.47 -14.26
C SER A 296 -0.35 -11.20 -15.37
N THR A 297 -0.65 -12.48 -15.60
CA THR A 297 0.07 -13.30 -16.61
C THR A 297 -0.70 -13.49 -17.91
N VAL A 298 -2.01 -13.23 -17.93
CA VAL A 298 -2.86 -13.43 -19.12
C VAL A 298 -3.67 -12.18 -19.44
N TYR A 299 -4.66 -11.86 -18.61
CA TYR A 299 -5.69 -10.88 -18.98
C TYR A 299 -5.19 -9.43 -19.01
N LEU A 300 -4.45 -8.98 -17.99
CA LEU A 300 -3.94 -7.62 -17.92
C LEU A 300 -2.88 -7.33 -18.99
N PRO A 301 -1.91 -8.23 -19.29
CA PRO A 301 -1.05 -8.05 -20.46
C PRO A 301 -1.83 -7.81 -21.76
N ILE A 302 -2.83 -8.66 -22.07
CA ILE A 302 -3.65 -8.51 -23.29
C ILE A 302 -4.38 -7.17 -23.28
N ALA A 303 -5.05 -6.84 -22.18
CA ALA A 303 -5.86 -5.62 -22.08
C ALA A 303 -5.00 -4.34 -22.13
N LEU A 304 -3.87 -4.31 -21.44
CA LEU A 304 -3.04 -3.11 -21.36
C LEU A 304 -2.21 -2.90 -22.63
N ILE A 305 -1.72 -3.97 -23.28
CA ILE A 305 -1.02 -3.86 -24.57
C ILE A 305 -1.98 -3.31 -25.64
N THR A 306 -3.19 -3.86 -25.74
CA THR A 306 -4.18 -3.42 -26.73
C THR A 306 -4.72 -2.01 -26.47
N LEU A 307 -4.58 -1.48 -25.24
CA LEU A 307 -5.08 -0.16 -24.87
C LEU A 307 -4.00 0.92 -24.86
N TRP A 308 -2.78 0.58 -24.43
CA TRP A 308 -1.69 1.55 -24.19
C TRP A 308 -0.46 1.32 -25.08
N GLY A 309 -0.38 0.19 -25.78
CA GLY A 309 0.76 -0.19 -26.60
C GLY A 309 0.47 -0.25 -28.09
N ASP A 310 -0.80 -0.05 -28.49
CA ASP A 310 -1.22 -0.05 -29.89
C ASP A 310 -1.95 1.26 -30.21
N ASN A 311 -1.55 1.88 -31.32
CA ASN A 311 -2.15 3.08 -31.88
C ASN A 311 -2.35 2.85 -33.38
N ASP A 312 -3.47 2.21 -33.73
CA ASP A 312 -3.83 1.82 -35.10
C ASP A 312 -2.75 0.97 -35.80
N GLY A 313 -2.20 -0.03 -35.09
CA GLY A 313 -1.16 -0.92 -35.60
C GLY A 313 0.27 -0.36 -35.50
N PHE A 314 0.45 0.81 -34.90
CA PHE A 314 1.75 1.41 -34.62
C PHE A 314 1.99 1.57 -33.12
N ALA A 315 3.26 1.58 -32.71
CA ALA A 315 3.61 1.93 -31.35
C ALA A 315 3.27 3.41 -31.06
N PRO A 316 2.73 3.75 -29.88
CA PRO A 316 2.59 5.13 -29.43
C PRO A 316 3.93 5.87 -29.43
N PRO A 317 3.93 7.21 -29.55
CA PRO A 317 5.17 8.00 -29.51
C PRO A 317 5.85 7.91 -28.15
N GLU A 318 7.18 7.78 -28.13
CA GLU A 318 8.00 7.82 -26.91
C GLU A 318 8.28 9.26 -26.44
N ASP A 319 7.22 10.04 -26.24
CA ASP A 319 7.31 11.44 -25.83
C ASP A 319 6.61 11.67 -24.48
N ASN A 320 6.32 12.94 -24.17
CA ASN A 320 5.57 13.35 -22.98
C ASN A 320 4.09 13.66 -23.31
N SER A 321 3.56 13.07 -24.38
CA SER A 321 2.12 13.04 -24.64
C SER A 321 1.42 12.01 -23.74
N GLU A 322 0.09 12.08 -23.63
CA GLU A 322 -0.68 11.09 -22.87
C GLU A 322 -0.44 9.64 -23.37
N PRO A 323 -0.48 9.34 -24.70
CA PRO A 323 -0.10 8.03 -25.20
C PRO A 323 1.33 7.60 -24.81
N GLY A 324 2.30 8.51 -24.86
CA GLY A 324 3.69 8.23 -24.47
C GLY A 324 3.84 7.92 -22.97
N TYR A 325 3.10 8.61 -22.10
CA TYR A 325 3.06 8.28 -20.68
C TYR A 325 2.35 6.94 -20.39
N LEU A 326 1.29 6.61 -21.13
CA LEU A 326 0.62 5.32 -21.02
C LEU A 326 1.52 4.17 -21.48
N LEU A 327 2.32 4.37 -22.53
CA LEU A 327 3.35 3.41 -22.95
C LEU A 327 4.42 3.20 -21.87
N LYS A 328 4.92 4.28 -21.25
CA LYS A 328 5.85 4.18 -20.10
C LYS A 328 5.23 3.41 -18.93
N ALA A 329 3.95 3.63 -18.64
CA ALA A 329 3.21 2.89 -17.61
C ALA A 329 3.02 1.41 -17.99
N LEU A 330 2.82 1.11 -19.27
CA LEU A 330 2.75 -0.24 -19.81
C LEU A 330 4.07 -0.97 -19.60
N ASP A 331 5.19 -0.41 -20.05
CA ASP A 331 6.53 -1.02 -19.93
C ASP A 331 6.90 -1.29 -18.47
N HIS A 332 6.65 -0.31 -17.60
CA HIS A 332 6.82 -0.45 -16.16
C HIS A 332 6.00 -1.60 -15.58
N THR A 333 4.74 -1.74 -16.01
CA THR A 333 3.85 -2.83 -15.59
C THR A 333 4.32 -4.17 -16.13
N MET A 334 4.78 -4.22 -17.38
CA MET A 334 5.27 -5.44 -18.02
C MET A 334 6.53 -5.96 -17.33
N ALA A 335 7.41 -5.11 -16.82
CA ALA A 335 8.55 -5.56 -16.03
C ALA A 335 8.10 -6.41 -14.82
N LEU A 336 7.15 -5.93 -14.03
CA LEU A 336 6.61 -6.71 -12.90
C LEU A 336 5.91 -7.99 -13.34
N PHE A 337 5.13 -7.94 -14.43
CA PHE A 337 4.42 -9.11 -14.92
C PHE A 337 5.37 -10.17 -15.49
N GLN A 338 6.44 -9.78 -16.18
CA GLN A 338 7.49 -10.70 -16.63
C GLN A 338 8.20 -11.35 -15.45
N ALA A 339 8.54 -10.59 -14.40
CA ALA A 339 9.08 -11.17 -13.17
C ALA A 339 8.13 -12.22 -12.57
N THR A 340 6.82 -11.93 -12.54
CA THR A 340 5.78 -12.83 -12.04
C THR A 340 5.68 -14.09 -12.90
N VAL A 341 5.62 -13.96 -14.23
CA VAL A 341 5.56 -15.07 -15.18
C VAL A 341 6.74 -16.02 -14.96
N ILE A 342 7.97 -15.49 -14.90
CA ILE A 342 9.18 -16.30 -14.74
C ILE A 342 9.20 -16.99 -13.39
N THR A 343 8.84 -16.26 -12.33
CA THR A 343 8.78 -16.77 -10.95
C THR A 343 7.79 -17.94 -10.83
N CYS A 344 6.66 -17.89 -11.54
CA CYS A 344 5.65 -18.95 -11.53
C CYS A 344 5.95 -20.14 -12.47
N ARG A 345 7.12 -20.18 -13.14
CA ARG A 345 7.48 -21.32 -14.00
C ARG A 345 7.82 -22.57 -13.19
N TYR A 346 7.51 -23.73 -13.76
CA TYR A 346 7.86 -25.05 -13.21
C TYR A 346 9.36 -25.38 -13.27
N THR A 347 10.15 -24.59 -14.00
CA THR A 347 11.58 -24.81 -14.18
C THR A 347 12.33 -23.50 -13.92
N MET A 348 13.50 -23.60 -13.28
CA MET A 348 14.30 -22.45 -12.91
C MET A 348 15.75 -22.66 -13.34
N THR A 349 16.32 -21.63 -13.98
CA THR A 349 17.71 -21.61 -14.47
C THR A 349 18.35 -20.32 -13.97
N THR A 350 19.69 -20.27 -13.88
CA THR A 350 20.40 -19.05 -13.45
C THR A 350 20.02 -17.83 -14.28
N SER A 351 19.85 -17.99 -15.60
CA SER A 351 19.39 -16.91 -16.49
C SER A 351 17.99 -16.37 -16.14
N ARG A 352 17.07 -17.25 -15.73
CA ARG A 352 15.73 -16.85 -15.28
C ARG A 352 15.76 -16.15 -13.94
N VAL A 353 16.60 -16.63 -13.02
CA VAL A 353 16.75 -16.01 -11.70
C VAL A 353 17.33 -14.59 -11.84
N ILE A 354 18.32 -14.42 -12.71
CA ILE A 354 18.85 -13.09 -13.10
C ILE A 354 17.74 -12.23 -13.72
N ALA A 355 16.97 -12.75 -14.67
CA ALA A 355 15.90 -11.99 -15.30
C ALA A 355 14.83 -11.51 -14.29
N VAL A 356 14.41 -12.37 -13.35
CA VAL A 356 13.45 -11.97 -12.28
C VAL A 356 14.00 -10.79 -11.49
N ARG A 357 15.28 -10.83 -11.12
CA ARG A 357 15.92 -9.73 -10.39
C ARG A 357 15.91 -8.45 -11.21
N ASP A 358 16.37 -8.52 -12.46
CA ASP A 358 16.55 -7.34 -13.31
C ASP A 358 15.19 -6.67 -13.59
N TYR A 359 14.14 -7.46 -13.83
CA TYR A 359 12.77 -6.96 -13.98
C TYR A 359 12.20 -6.33 -12.71
N LEU A 360 12.40 -6.95 -11.54
CA LEU A 360 11.97 -6.35 -10.27
C LEU A 360 12.70 -5.05 -9.97
N GLU A 361 14.00 -4.99 -10.24
CA GLU A 361 14.80 -3.78 -10.06
C GLU A 361 14.34 -2.65 -10.99
N SER A 362 14.11 -2.94 -12.28
CA SER A 362 13.55 -1.99 -13.23
C SER A 362 12.19 -1.46 -12.76
N TRP A 363 11.33 -2.34 -12.26
CA TRP A 363 10.03 -1.94 -11.71
C TRP A 363 10.18 -1.04 -10.47
N VAL A 364 11.05 -1.36 -9.52
CA VAL A 364 11.23 -0.54 -8.30
C VAL A 364 11.80 0.84 -8.62
N LYS A 365 12.77 0.92 -9.54
CA LYS A 365 13.49 2.14 -9.88
C LYS A 365 12.58 3.26 -10.36
N ASP A 366 11.66 2.93 -11.29
CA ASP A 366 10.82 3.94 -11.95
C ASP A 366 9.44 4.10 -11.28
N LEU A 367 9.12 3.29 -10.27
CA LEU A 367 7.82 3.33 -9.60
C LEU A 367 7.48 4.71 -9.03
N ARG A 368 8.44 5.35 -8.35
CA ARG A 368 8.21 6.66 -7.70
C ARG A 368 8.36 7.84 -8.65
N THR A 369 8.97 7.65 -9.81
CA THR A 369 9.11 8.70 -10.83
C THR A 369 7.86 8.74 -11.69
N LEU A 370 7.40 7.58 -12.19
CA LEU A 370 6.19 7.45 -13.02
C LEU A 370 4.89 7.60 -12.23
N PHE A 371 4.87 7.14 -10.97
CA PHE A 371 3.67 7.18 -10.13
C PHE A 371 3.96 7.89 -8.80
N PRO A 372 3.99 9.24 -8.78
CA PRO A 372 4.33 10.01 -7.58
C PRO A 372 3.44 9.71 -6.36
N HIS A 373 2.17 9.33 -6.54
CA HIS A 373 1.31 8.88 -5.44
C HIS A 373 1.85 7.68 -4.66
N SER A 374 2.74 6.88 -5.25
CA SER A 374 3.38 5.75 -4.55
C SER A 374 4.36 6.16 -3.44
N ARG A 375 4.81 7.42 -3.39
CA ARG A 375 5.90 7.87 -2.51
C ARG A 375 5.59 7.77 -1.00
N GLY A 376 4.31 7.72 -0.61
CA GLY A 376 3.87 7.61 0.79
C GLY A 376 3.46 6.19 1.25
N VAL A 377 3.43 5.21 0.34
CA VAL A 377 2.98 3.86 0.68
C VAL A 377 4.16 2.92 0.87
N TRP A 378 4.31 2.45 2.10
CA TRP A 378 5.37 1.55 2.51
C TRP A 378 4.86 0.10 2.45
N ARG A 379 5.41 -0.68 1.52
CA ARG A 379 5.11 -2.11 1.41
C ARG A 379 6.41 -2.90 1.62
N PRO A 380 6.59 -3.58 2.76
CA PRO A 380 7.75 -4.44 2.99
C PRO A 380 7.95 -5.48 1.88
N ASN A 381 6.85 -5.93 1.26
CA ASN A 381 6.84 -6.84 0.11
C ASN A 381 7.70 -6.35 -1.06
N ILE A 382 7.85 -5.03 -1.27
CA ILE A 382 8.68 -4.46 -2.34
C ILE A 382 10.15 -4.84 -2.12
N HIS A 383 10.64 -4.64 -0.89
CA HIS A 383 12.00 -5.04 -0.52
C HIS A 383 12.13 -6.57 -0.47
N ALA A 384 11.18 -7.23 0.17
CA ALA A 384 11.16 -8.70 0.33
C ALA A 384 11.16 -9.43 -1.02
N ALA A 385 10.49 -8.90 -2.05
CA ALA A 385 10.47 -9.46 -3.39
C ALA A 385 11.88 -9.58 -3.98
N GLY A 386 12.79 -8.66 -3.65
CA GLY A 386 14.18 -8.76 -4.07
C GLY A 386 14.88 -10.01 -3.50
N HIS A 387 14.52 -10.46 -2.30
CA HIS A 387 15.10 -11.68 -1.71
C HIS A 387 14.56 -12.98 -2.33
N ILE A 388 13.51 -12.94 -3.17
CA ILE A 388 13.05 -14.12 -3.92
C ILE A 388 14.18 -14.64 -4.83
N TYR A 389 15.04 -13.76 -5.35
CA TYR A 389 16.27 -14.14 -6.06
C TYR A 389 17.10 -15.16 -5.27
N ASP A 390 17.31 -14.92 -3.98
CA ASP A 390 18.13 -15.78 -3.12
C ASP A 390 17.48 -17.17 -2.96
N PHE A 391 16.16 -17.22 -2.81
CA PHE A 391 15.42 -18.47 -2.64
C PHE A 391 15.29 -19.26 -3.95
N LEU A 392 15.18 -18.59 -5.09
CA LEU A 392 15.20 -19.26 -6.40
C LEU A 392 16.53 -19.96 -6.66
N LEU A 393 17.66 -19.39 -6.22
CA LEU A 393 18.96 -20.04 -6.30
C LEU A 393 19.09 -21.24 -5.34
N LEU A 394 18.52 -21.14 -4.14
CA LEU A 394 18.65 -22.18 -3.10
C LEU A 394 17.69 -23.36 -3.31
N TYR A 395 16.43 -23.08 -3.65
CA TYR A 395 15.33 -24.07 -3.65
C TYR A 395 14.76 -24.32 -5.05
N GLY A 396 15.21 -23.59 -6.06
CA GLY A 396 14.70 -23.71 -7.43
C GLY A 396 13.29 -23.13 -7.58
N PRO A 397 12.44 -23.73 -8.45
CA PRO A 397 11.12 -23.22 -8.78
C PRO A 397 10.23 -22.97 -7.56
N VAL A 398 9.52 -21.84 -7.57
CA VAL A 398 8.58 -21.43 -6.52
C VAL A 398 7.51 -22.47 -6.20
N ILE A 399 7.04 -23.19 -7.20
CA ILE A 399 5.99 -24.20 -7.03
C ILE A 399 6.34 -25.28 -6.01
N SER A 400 7.64 -25.49 -5.76
CA SER A 400 8.12 -26.46 -4.79
C SER A 400 8.02 -25.98 -3.34
N TRP A 401 7.83 -24.67 -3.10
CA TRP A 401 7.90 -24.08 -1.76
C TRP A 401 6.88 -22.96 -1.47
N TRP A 402 5.97 -22.66 -2.39
CA TRP A 402 4.87 -21.72 -2.17
C TRP A 402 3.79 -22.25 -1.19
N CYS A 403 3.01 -21.34 -0.61
CA CYS A 403 2.07 -21.68 0.46
C CYS A 403 0.74 -22.31 0.02
N PHE A 404 0.38 -22.31 -1.28
CA PHE A 404 -0.91 -22.83 -1.76
C PHE A 404 -1.27 -24.25 -1.27
N PRO A 405 -0.37 -25.26 -1.25
CA PRO A 405 -0.70 -26.58 -0.72
C PRO A 405 -0.98 -26.56 0.78
N PHE A 406 -0.20 -25.78 1.55
CA PHE A 406 -0.34 -25.68 3.00
C PHE A 406 -1.63 -24.97 3.39
N GLU A 407 -2.02 -23.91 2.69
CA GLU A 407 -3.30 -23.23 2.94
C GLU A 407 -4.51 -24.09 2.63
N ARG A 408 -4.46 -24.88 1.54
CA ARG A 408 -5.51 -25.86 1.23
C ARG A 408 -5.62 -26.91 2.32
N LEU A 409 -4.48 -27.39 2.84
CA LEU A 409 -4.46 -28.32 3.95
C LEU A 409 -5.03 -27.69 5.23
N ILE A 410 -4.62 -26.47 5.58
CA ILE A 410 -5.16 -25.74 6.74
C ILE A 410 -6.68 -25.56 6.60
N GLY A 411 -7.16 -25.16 5.42
CA GLY A 411 -8.59 -25.01 5.16
C GLY A 411 -9.35 -26.33 5.21
N ALA A 412 -8.72 -27.46 4.85
CA ALA A 412 -9.30 -28.79 5.03
C ALA A 412 -9.36 -29.17 6.53
N LEU A 413 -8.28 -28.92 7.27
CA LEU A 413 -8.21 -29.16 8.73
C LEU A 413 -9.25 -28.33 9.49
N GLN A 414 -9.45 -27.06 9.13
CA GLN A 414 -10.46 -26.19 9.73
C GLN A 414 -11.90 -26.67 9.50
N LYS A 415 -12.14 -27.49 8.48
CA LYS A 415 -13.46 -28.09 8.19
C LYS A 415 -13.69 -29.41 8.91
N ILE A 416 -12.65 -30.00 9.51
CA ILE A 416 -12.80 -31.19 10.35
C ILE A 416 -13.49 -30.75 11.64
N ASN A 417 -14.64 -31.34 11.92
CA ASN A 417 -15.38 -31.06 13.13
C ASN A 417 -14.59 -31.61 14.32
N THR A 418 -13.92 -30.74 15.08
CA THR A 418 -13.25 -31.13 16.32
C THR A 418 -14.21 -30.91 17.47
N ASN A 419 -14.35 -31.90 18.35
CA ASN A 419 -15.21 -31.81 19.52
C ASN A 419 -14.64 -30.86 20.61
N ASP A 420 -13.65 -30.02 20.29
CA ASP A 420 -12.92 -29.07 21.16
C ASP A 420 -12.36 -29.61 22.49
N HIS A 421 -12.31 -30.94 22.66
CA HIS A 421 -11.65 -31.59 23.80
C HIS A 421 -10.14 -31.72 23.57
N ILE A 422 -9.35 -30.92 24.30
CA ILE A 422 -7.89 -31.08 24.39
C ILE A 422 -7.59 -32.44 25.05
N GLY A 423 -6.95 -33.35 24.31
CA GLY A 423 -6.59 -34.70 24.78
C GLY A 423 -7.59 -35.82 24.47
N GLY A 424 -8.66 -35.55 23.71
CA GLY A 424 -9.62 -36.58 23.28
C GLY A 424 -9.02 -37.52 22.23
N ARG A 425 -9.20 -38.84 22.41
CA ARG A 425 -8.76 -39.85 21.43
C ARG A 425 -9.43 -39.60 20.08
N CYS A 426 -8.61 -39.52 19.03
CA CYS A 426 -9.06 -39.48 17.65
C CYS A 426 -9.87 -40.76 17.35
N PRO A 427 -11.14 -40.69 16.95
CA PRO A 427 -11.94 -41.87 16.63
C PRO A 427 -11.61 -42.30 15.19
N PHE A 428 -10.40 -42.81 15.00
CA PHE A 428 -10.06 -43.57 13.81
C PHE A 428 -9.27 -44.78 14.27
N LEU A 429 -9.97 -45.84 14.70
CA LEU A 429 -9.45 -47.21 14.71
C LEU A 429 -10.64 -48.20 14.73
N ILE A 430 -10.90 -48.74 13.54
CA ILE A 430 -11.26 -50.14 13.22
C ILE A 430 -12.73 -50.59 13.36
N SER A 431 -13.19 -51.12 12.21
CA SER A 431 -14.34 -51.99 11.87
C SER A 431 -15.75 -51.43 11.98
#